data_AF-A0A2V7YL85-F1
#
_entry.id   AF-A0A2V7YL85-F1
#
_cell.length_a   1.000
_cell.length_b   1.000
_cell.length_c   1.000
_cell.angle_alpha   90.00
_cell.angle_beta   90.00
_cell.angle_gamma   90.00
#
_symmetry.space_group_name_H-M   'P 1'
#
loop_
_entity.id
_entity.type
_entity.pdbx_description
1 polymer ?
#
loop_
_entity_poly.entity_id
_entity_poly.type
_entity_poly.pdbx_seq_one_letter_code
_entity_poly.pdbx_strand_id
1 'polypeptide(L)'
;MMTAMDEARLAADIVSVLDPAALRACPSERDVIRYAVRGNSIKLRTIIFDRDALRRLLESGDGVVKIEYLKRDLRRALTHRVEYRYPRPSVARTRADQPAAKTRAAI
;
A
#
# COMPACT_ATOMS: atom_id res chain seq x y z
N MET A 1 17.61 11.35 -0.48
CA MET A 1 17.43 10.04 0.16
C MET A 1 16.04 10.01 0.77
N MET A 2 15.12 9.21 0.24
CA MET A 2 13.85 8.92 0.93
C MET A 2 14.11 7.92 2.03
N THR A 3 13.57 8.18 3.21
CA THR A 3 13.87 7.46 4.45
C THR A 3 12.68 6.63 4.88
N ALA A 4 12.91 5.65 5.76
CA ALA A 4 11.88 4.81 6.39
C ALA A 4 10.68 5.60 6.99
N MET A 5 10.89 6.89 7.29
CA MET A 5 9.88 7.81 7.80
C MET A 5 8.95 8.34 6.70
N ASP A 6 9.42 8.49 5.46
CA ASP A 6 8.63 8.99 4.35
C ASP A 6 7.58 7.96 3.93
N GLU A 7 7.91 6.67 3.88
CA GLU A 7 6.90 5.64 3.58
C GLU A 7 5.90 5.50 4.74
N ALA A 8 6.34 5.63 5.99
CA ALA A 8 5.44 5.62 7.15
C ALA A 8 4.49 6.82 7.16
N ARG A 9 4.99 8.00 6.78
CA ARG A 9 4.18 9.22 6.64
C ARG A 9 3.16 9.08 5.51
N LEU A 10 3.57 8.52 4.37
CA LEU A 10 2.64 8.24 3.27
C LEU A 10 1.57 7.21 3.68
N ALA A 11 1.97 6.14 4.37
CA ALA A 11 1.01 5.15 4.86
C ALA A 11 -0.01 5.78 5.81
N ALA A 12 0.46 6.63 6.74
CA ALA A 12 -0.40 7.40 7.63
C ALA A 12 -1.37 8.31 6.88
N ASP A 13 -0.91 9.01 5.84
CA ASP A 13 -1.76 9.85 4.97
C ASP A 13 -2.83 9.01 4.25
N ILE A 14 -2.46 7.84 3.72
CA ILE A 14 -3.41 6.95 3.04
C ILE A 14 -4.48 6.45 4.01
N VAL A 15 -4.12 6.03 5.23
CA VAL A 15 -5.09 5.51 6.21
C VAL A 15 -5.87 6.61 6.94
N SER A 16 -5.44 7.87 6.85
CA SER A 16 -6.13 9.02 7.47
C SER A 16 -7.57 9.21 6.98
N VAL A 17 -7.93 8.58 5.85
CA VAL A 17 -9.30 8.56 5.33
C VAL A 17 -10.27 7.72 6.15
N LEU A 18 -9.75 6.99 7.14
CA LEU A 18 -10.48 6.18 8.10
C LEU A 18 -10.58 6.90 9.45
N ASP A 19 -11.54 6.50 10.26
CA ASP A 19 -11.66 7.02 11.63
C ASP A 19 -10.39 6.69 12.44
N PRO A 20 -9.74 7.68 13.07
CA PRO A 20 -8.49 7.46 13.78
C PRO A 20 -8.67 6.59 15.04
N ALA A 21 -9.85 6.59 15.67
CA ALA A 21 -10.11 5.73 16.83
C ALA A 21 -10.29 4.25 16.42
N ALA A 22 -10.66 4.01 15.17
CA ALA A 22 -10.72 2.67 14.58
C ALA A 22 -9.34 2.12 14.18
N LEU A 23 -8.28 2.94 14.14
CA LEU A 23 -6.97 2.56 13.63
C LEU A 23 -5.94 2.34 14.74
N ARG A 24 -5.19 1.24 14.62
CA ARG A 24 -4.01 0.97 15.45
C ARG A 24 -2.83 0.58 14.59
N ALA A 25 -1.78 1.38 14.61
CA ALA A 25 -0.51 1.00 14.00
C ALA A 25 0.09 -0.19 14.76
N CYS A 26 0.51 -1.22 14.01
CA CYS A 26 1.24 -2.35 14.56
C CYS A 26 2.73 -2.01 14.70
N PRO A 27 3.50 -2.80 15.48
CA PRO A 27 4.96 -2.65 15.56
C PRO A 27 5.58 -2.65 14.16
N SER A 28 6.65 -1.88 13.99
CA SER A 28 7.35 -1.74 12.72
C SER A 28 7.98 -3.07 12.27
N GLU A 29 7.60 -3.52 11.08
CA GLU A 29 8.26 -4.61 10.36
C GLU A 29 9.26 -4.03 9.33
N ARG A 30 10.25 -4.84 8.92
CA ARG A 30 11.28 -4.43 7.97
C ARG A 30 10.72 -4.05 6.61
N ASP A 31 9.81 -4.87 6.09
CA ASP A 31 9.37 -4.76 4.69
C ASP A 31 7.94 -4.23 4.55
N VAL A 32 7.17 -4.23 5.65
CA VAL A 32 5.75 -3.85 5.64
C VAL A 32 5.37 -2.90 6.77
N ILE A 33 4.30 -2.15 6.53
CA ILE A 33 3.61 -1.33 7.51
C ILE A 33 2.21 -1.90 7.69
N ARG A 34 1.90 -2.35 8.91
CA ARG A 34 0.61 -2.98 9.24
C ARG A 34 -0.21 -2.08 10.15
N TYR A 35 -1.51 -1.99 9.85
CA TYR A 35 -2.51 -1.39 10.72
C TYR A 35 -3.59 -2.42 11.04
N ALA A 36 -3.98 -2.47 12.30
CA ALA A 36 -5.18 -3.15 12.75
C ALA A 36 -6.35 -2.16 12.71
N VAL A 37 -7.49 -2.61 12.18
CA VAL A 37 -8.73 -1.85 12.11
C VAL A 37 -9.74 -2.46 13.06
N ARG A 38 -10.30 -1.63 13.94
CA ARG A 38 -11.29 -2.01 14.95
C ARG A 38 -12.58 -1.25 14.71
N GLY A 39 -13.71 -1.95 14.78
CA GLY A 39 -15.02 -1.35 14.59
C GLY A 39 -16.07 -2.43 14.46
N ASN A 40 -17.22 -2.23 15.11
CA ASN A 40 -18.30 -3.23 15.10
C ASN A 40 -18.98 -3.31 13.73
N SER A 41 -19.07 -2.19 13.01
CA SER A 41 -19.73 -2.09 11.70
C SER A 41 -18.75 -2.12 10.51
N ILE A 42 -17.47 -2.44 10.76
CA ILE A 42 -16.40 -2.46 9.76
C ILE A 42 -15.95 -3.91 9.54
N LYS A 43 -15.98 -4.39 8.30
CA LYS A 43 -15.47 -5.73 7.96
C LYS A 43 -13.95 -5.77 7.90
N LEU A 44 -13.32 -4.67 7.47
CA LEU A 44 -11.88 -4.55 7.40
C LEU A 44 -11.26 -4.67 8.79
N ARG A 45 -10.30 -5.58 8.93
CA ARG A 45 -9.57 -5.87 10.17
C ARG A 45 -8.09 -5.55 10.05
N THR A 46 -7.54 -5.63 8.85
CA THR A 46 -6.08 -5.50 8.65
C THR A 46 -5.78 -4.74 7.37
N ILE A 47 -4.84 -3.82 7.46
CA ILE A 47 -4.27 -3.08 6.33
C ILE A 47 -2.77 -3.35 6.32
N ILE A 48 -2.22 -3.70 5.16
CA ILE A 48 -0.81 -4.02 4.96
C ILE A 48 -0.30 -3.23 3.76
N PHE A 49 0.70 -2.39 3.97
CA PHE A 49 1.44 -1.72 2.92
C PHE A 49 2.86 -2.26 2.83
N ASP A 50 3.29 -2.59 1.62
CA ASP A 50 4.67 -2.89 1.30
C ASP A 50 5.50 -1.60 1.19
N ARG A 51 6.63 -1.53 1.89
CA ARG A 51 7.47 -0.32 1.94
C ARG A 51 8.10 0.00 0.59
N ASP A 52 8.58 -0.98 -0.15
CA ASP A 52 9.16 -0.75 -1.48
C ASP A 52 8.11 -0.22 -2.46
N ALA A 53 6.88 -0.73 -2.38
CA ALA A 53 5.78 -0.20 -3.18
C ALA A 53 5.41 1.24 -2.81
N LEU A 54 5.41 1.59 -1.52
CA LEU A 54 5.19 2.97 -1.07
C LEU A 54 6.33 3.89 -1.52
N ARG A 55 7.58 3.44 -1.44
CA ARG A 55 8.73 4.21 -1.96
C ARG A 55 8.57 4.48 -3.45
N ARG A 56 8.22 3.47 -4.24
CA ARG A 56 7.95 3.63 -5.67
C ARG A 56 6.81 4.60 -5.94
N LEU A 57 5.78 4.69 -5.09
CA LEU A 57 4.72 5.69 -5.25
C LEU A 57 5.25 7.11 -5.06
N LEU A 58 6.13 7.32 -4.09
CA LEU A 58 6.73 8.63 -3.84
C LEU A 58 7.64 9.09 -4.99
N GLU A 59 8.33 8.15 -5.62
CA GLU A 59 9.25 8.41 -6.74
C GLU A 59 8.53 8.52 -8.09
N SER A 60 7.27 8.09 -8.19
CA SER A 60 6.56 8.03 -9.46
C SER A 60 5.88 9.36 -9.80
N GLY A 61 6.01 9.82 -11.05
CA GLY A 61 5.37 11.04 -11.54
C GLY A 61 3.83 11.03 -11.48
N ASP A 62 3.21 9.84 -11.47
CA ASP A 62 1.76 9.65 -11.28
C ASP A 62 1.40 9.21 -9.84
N GLY A 63 2.34 9.29 -8.91
CA GLY A 63 2.19 8.85 -7.52
C GLY A 63 1.01 9.47 -6.80
N VAL A 64 0.82 10.79 -6.95
CA VAL A 64 -0.31 11.53 -6.36
C VAL A 64 -1.65 10.94 -6.78
N VAL A 65 -1.82 10.68 -8.08
CA VAL A 65 -3.07 10.11 -8.62
C VAL A 65 -3.30 8.72 -8.04
N LYS A 66 -2.26 7.87 -7.98
CA LYS A 66 -2.35 6.53 -7.39
C LYS A 66 -2.69 6.57 -5.90
N ILE A 67 -2.14 7.52 -5.14
CA ILE A 67 -2.45 7.71 -3.72
C ILE A 67 -3.94 8.01 -3.52
N GLU A 68 -4.51 8.90 -4.33
CA GLU A 68 -5.95 9.21 -4.26
C GLU A 68 -6.83 8.01 -4.64
N TYR A 69 -6.40 7.20 -5.62
CA TYR A 69 -7.06 5.93 -5.92
C TYR A 69 -6.99 4.94 -4.75
N LEU A 70 -5.84 4.85 -4.07
CA LEU A 70 -5.68 3.98 -2.91
C LEU A 70 -6.58 4.40 -1.76
N LYS A 71 -6.65 5.70 -1.45
CA LYS A 71 -7.57 6.27 -0.47
C LYS A 71 -9.03 5.89 -0.76
N ARG A 72 -9.45 6.03 -2.03
CA ARG A 72 -10.81 5.67 -2.47
C ARG A 72 -11.07 4.16 -2.38
N ASP A 73 -10.11 3.33 -2.79
CA ASP A 73 -10.22 1.87 -2.72
C ASP A 73 -10.25 1.38 -1.27
N LEU A 74 -9.46 1.99 -0.38
CA LEU A 74 -9.43 1.68 1.05
C LEU A 74 -10.80 1.95 1.70
N ARG A 75 -11.43 3.09 1.40
CA ARG A 75 -12.80 3.39 1.87
C ARG A 75 -13.81 2.33 1.42
N ARG A 76 -13.71 1.87 0.16
CA ARG A 76 -14.55 0.78 -0.35
C ARG A 76 -14.25 -0.54 0.38
N ALA A 77 -12.99 -0.83 0.68
CA ALA A 77 -12.62 -2.08 1.33
C ALA A 77 -13.22 -2.25 2.74
N LEU A 78 -13.53 -1.15 3.45
CA LEU A 78 -14.10 -1.17 4.80
C LEU A 78 -15.31 -2.10 4.96
N THR A 79 -16.20 -2.11 3.96
CA THR A 79 -17.46 -2.85 3.99
C THR A 79 -17.40 -4.18 3.23
N HIS A 80 -16.37 -4.37 2.39
CA HIS A 80 -16.30 -5.48 1.45
C HIS A 80 -15.20 -6.50 1.74
N ARG A 81 -14.17 -6.15 2.52
CA ARG A 81 -12.97 -6.98 2.69
C ARG A 81 -12.56 -7.07 4.16
N VAL A 82 -11.97 -8.20 4.52
CA VAL A 82 -11.36 -8.41 5.85
C VAL A 82 -9.92 -7.90 5.88
N GLU A 83 -9.19 -8.05 4.78
CA GLU A 83 -7.81 -7.59 4.63
C GLU A 83 -7.67 -6.67 3.42
N TYR A 84 -6.92 -5.58 3.60
CA TYR A 84 -6.44 -4.72 2.54
C TYR A 84 -4.93 -4.85 2.44
N ARG A 85 -4.42 -5.26 1.27
CA ARG A 85 -2.99 -5.35 1.00
C ARG A 85 -2.62 -4.55 -0.23
N TYR A 86 -1.62 -3.69 -0.09
CA TYR A 86 -1.01 -2.96 -1.18
C TYR A 86 0.48 -3.31 -1.31
N PRO A 87 0.94 -3.66 -2.51
CA PRO A 87 0.16 -3.88 -3.72
C PRO A 87 -0.74 -5.12 -3.60
N ARG A 88 -1.83 -5.18 -4.38
CA ARG A 88 -2.69 -6.36 -4.39
C ARG A 88 -1.87 -7.57 -4.88
N PRO A 89 -2.00 -8.76 -4.28
CA PRO A 89 -1.21 -9.94 -4.65
C PRO A 89 -1.25 -10.28 -6.15
N SER A 90 -2.42 -10.11 -6.78
CA SER A 90 -2.62 -10.33 -8.21
C SER A 90 -1.80 -9.38 -9.10
N VAL A 91 -1.53 -8.16 -8.62
CA VAL A 91 -0.73 -7.13 -9.31
C VAL A 91 0.76 -7.28 -8.99
N ALA A 92 1.09 -7.78 -7.80
CA ALA A 92 2.47 -8.06 -7.39
C ALA A 92 3.11 -9.17 -8.26
N ARG A 93 2.33 -10.21 -8.62
CA ARG A 93 2.80 -11.32 -9.47
C ARG A 93 3.16 -10.89 -10.90
N THR A 94 2.42 -9.95 -11.48
CA THR A 94 2.67 -9.47 -12.87
C THR A 94 3.99 -8.71 -13.01
N ARG A 95 4.57 -8.19 -11.92
CA ARG A 95 5.81 -7.41 -11.96
C ARG A 95 7.07 -8.19 -11.59
N ALA A 96 6.96 -9.30 -10.85
CA ALA A 96 8.10 -10.18 -10.58
C ALA A 96 8.45 -11.06 -11.79
N ASP A 97 7.50 -11.25 -12.71
CA ASP A 97 7.63 -12.06 -13.93
C ASP A 97 7.83 -11.21 -15.20
N GLN A 98 8.35 -9.98 -15.08
CA GLN A 98 8.94 -9.30 -16.24
C GLN A 98 10.44 -9.60 -16.26
N PRO A 99 10.91 -10.67 -16.94
CA PRO A 99 12.30 -10.74 -17.30
C PRO A 99 12.59 -9.50 -18.13
N ALA A 100 13.60 -8.73 -17.71
CA ALA A 100 14.19 -7.68 -18.51
C ALA A 100 14.32 -8.18 -19.95
N ALA A 101 13.61 -7.55 -20.89
CA ALA A 101 13.72 -7.88 -22.29
C ALA A 101 15.21 -7.86 -22.64
N LYS A 102 15.77 -9.04 -22.87
CA LYS A 102 17.10 -9.18 -23.46
C LYS A 102 16.97 -8.56 -24.85
N THR A 103 17.35 -7.30 -24.98
CA THR A 103 17.77 -6.74 -26.25
C THR A 103 19.02 -7.52 -26.65
N ARG A 104 18.83 -8.64 -27.33
CA ARG A 104 19.89 -9.29 -28.10
C ARG A 104 20.20 -8.34 -29.24
N ALA A 105 21.37 -7.72 -29.16
CA ALA A 105 22.05 -7.18 -30.33
C ALA A 105 22.34 -8.32 -31.32
N ALA A 106 22.02 -8.09 -32.59
CA ALA A 106 22.67 -8.68 -33.75
C ALA A 106 22.10 -8.01 -34.99
N ILE A 107 22.88 -7.11 -35.62
CA ILE A 107 23.47 -7.32 -36.96
C ILE A 107 24.78 -6.54 -37.01
#